data_AF-A0AAE2CFM3-F1
#
_entry.id   AF-A0AAE2CFM3-F1
#
_cell.length_a   1.000
_cell.length_b   1.000
_cell.length_c   1.000
_cell.angle_alpha   90.00
_cell.angle_beta   90.00
_cell.angle_gamma   90.00
#
_symmetry.space_group_name_H-M   'P 1'
#
loop_
_entity.id
_entity.type
_entity.pdbx_description
1 polymer ?
#
loop_
_entity_poly.entity_id
_entity_poly.type
_entity_poly.pdbx_seq_one_letter_code
_entity_poly.pdbx_strand_id
1 'polypeptide(L)'
;MSTMLLYVQIETQLIYNLKKRQMKKTTPWAQFTEYIQKNVALYQFRNGIPLTTAATANFTRGELATALPKIPYMVNIILAGYDKGTGPSLYYIDYIASLHKLDKAAFGYGSYFALSMMDRHYRRGMTVEEAIELVDKCITEIRSRLVIAPPNFVIKIVDKDGAREFAWRESIKDAPTA
;
A
#
# COMPACT_ATOMS: atom_id res chain seq x y z
N MET A 1 4.78 -2.88 21.72
CA MET A 1 3.46 -3.18 21.13
C MET A 1 3.47 -2.68 19.70
N SER A 2 3.85 -3.52 18.74
CA SER A 2 3.83 -3.18 17.31
C SER A 2 2.39 -3.31 16.83
N THR A 3 1.68 -2.21 16.71
CA THR A 3 0.43 -2.22 15.93
C THR A 3 0.85 -2.37 14.45
N MET A 4 0.16 -3.19 13.68
CA MET A 4 0.42 -3.35 12.24
C MET A 4 -0.84 -2.97 11.48
N LEU A 5 -0.66 -2.24 10.38
CA LEU A 5 -1.74 -1.79 9.53
C LEU A 5 -1.81 -2.70 8.32
N LEU A 6 -3.00 -3.26 8.08
CA LEU A 6 -3.22 -4.24 7.03
C LEU A 6 -3.47 -3.52 5.71
N TYR A 7 -2.69 -3.84 4.67
CA TYR A 7 -2.98 -3.43 3.31
C TYR A 7 -2.81 -4.59 2.34
N VAL A 8 -3.83 -4.83 1.51
CA VAL A 8 -3.79 -5.80 0.40
C VAL A 8 -3.64 -4.99 -0.88
N GLN A 9 -2.43 -4.97 -1.44
CA GLN A 9 -2.16 -4.35 -2.74
C GLN A 9 -2.58 -5.29 -3.87
N ILE A 10 -3.72 -4.98 -4.48
CA ILE A 10 -4.15 -5.55 -5.76
C ILE A 10 -3.51 -4.68 -6.84
N GLU A 11 -2.43 -5.19 -7.43
CA GLU A 11 -1.58 -4.57 -8.47
C GLU A 11 -1.90 -3.12 -8.89
N THR A 12 -1.23 -2.16 -8.24
CA THR A 12 -0.47 -1.11 -8.92
C THR A 12 0.55 -0.57 -7.92
N GLN A 13 1.82 -0.51 -8.31
CA GLN A 13 2.93 -0.53 -7.35
C GLN A 13 2.98 0.67 -6.41
N LEU A 14 2.83 0.41 -5.11
CA LEU A 14 3.60 1.07 -4.08
C LEU A 14 4.05 0.03 -3.05
N ILE A 15 5.35 -0.17 -2.90
CA ILE A 15 6.04 -0.33 -1.61
C ILE A 15 7.53 -0.46 -1.95
N TYR A 16 8.28 0.43 -1.31
CA TYR A 16 9.72 0.60 -1.31
C TYR A 16 10.52 -0.70 -1.09
N ASN A 17 11.30 -1.11 -2.11
CA ASN A 17 12.69 -1.55 -1.94
C ASN A 17 13.42 -1.56 -3.29
N LEU A 18 14.60 -0.95 -3.32
CA LEU A 18 15.42 -0.74 -4.50
C LEU A 18 15.99 -2.07 -5.04
N LYS A 19 15.52 -2.51 -6.22
CA LYS A 19 16.37 -3.30 -7.12
C LYS A 19 16.16 -2.88 -8.56
N LYS A 20 17.19 -2.23 -9.09
CA LYS A 20 17.35 -1.82 -10.51
C LYS A 20 16.97 -2.98 -11.43
N ARG A 21 15.92 -2.81 -12.24
CA ARG A 21 15.88 -3.30 -13.63
C ARG A 21 14.74 -2.64 -14.38
N GLN A 22 15.07 -2.12 -15.56
CA GLN A 22 14.20 -1.41 -16.49
C GLN A 22 12.80 -2.06 -16.63
N MET A 23 11.80 -1.47 -16.00
CA MET A 23 10.40 -1.57 -16.43
C MET A 23 10.06 -0.25 -17.11
N LYS A 24 9.59 -0.29 -18.36
CA LYS A 24 9.25 0.89 -19.17
C LYS A 24 8.34 1.83 -18.35
N LYS A 25 8.81 3.06 -18.12
CA LYS A 25 8.19 4.10 -17.27
C LYS A 25 7.01 4.83 -17.96
N THR A 26 6.05 4.09 -18.49
CA THR A 26 5.02 4.66 -19.39
C THR A 26 3.67 4.96 -18.73
N THR A 27 3.43 4.56 -17.48
CA THR A 27 2.10 4.71 -16.85
C THR A 27 2.02 5.89 -15.87
N PRO A 28 0.89 6.63 -15.80
CA PRO A 28 0.72 7.79 -14.92
C PRO A 28 0.98 7.52 -13.43
N TRP A 29 0.60 6.34 -12.92
CA TRP A 29 0.85 5.94 -11.53
C TRP A 29 2.34 5.72 -11.23
N ALA A 30 3.11 5.16 -12.17
CA ALA A 30 4.54 4.96 -12.00
C ALA A 30 5.28 6.29 -11.99
N GLN A 31 4.91 7.22 -12.88
CA GLN A 31 5.49 8.56 -12.94
C GLN A 31 5.20 9.34 -11.66
N PHE A 32 3.94 9.33 -11.20
CA PHE A 32 3.55 10.06 -9.99
C PHE A 32 4.25 9.50 -8.75
N THR A 33 4.31 8.17 -8.61
CA THR A 33 5.00 7.53 -7.48
C THR A 33 6.49 7.85 -7.47
N GLU A 34 7.16 7.82 -8.62
CA GLU A 34 8.57 8.19 -8.73
C GLU A 34 8.79 9.67 -8.38
N TYR A 35 7.92 10.57 -8.87
CA TYR A 35 7.96 11.99 -8.55
C TYR A 35 7.90 12.23 -7.04
N ILE A 36 6.92 11.63 -6.35
CA ILE A 36 6.79 11.74 -4.89
C ILE A 36 8.02 11.18 -4.20
N GLN A 37 8.48 9.98 -4.58
CA GLN A 37 9.65 9.34 -3.96
C GLN A 37 10.90 10.20 -4.05
N LYS A 38 11.16 10.82 -5.22
CA LYS A 38 12.33 11.68 -5.43
C LYS A 38 12.26 12.96 -4.62
N ASN A 39 11.09 13.58 -4.51
CA ASN A 39 10.92 14.80 -3.71
C ASN A 39 11.05 14.53 -2.21
N VAL A 40 10.50 13.42 -1.71
CA VAL A 40 10.67 13.00 -0.31
C VAL A 40 12.14 12.74 0.00
N ALA A 41 12.85 12.03 -0.88
CA ALA A 41 14.28 11.78 -0.73
C ALA A 41 15.07 13.11 -0.75
N LEU A 42 14.77 14.00 -1.71
CA LEU A 42 15.41 15.32 -1.82
C LEU A 42 15.19 16.17 -0.56
N TYR A 43 13.98 16.16 0.02
CA TYR A 43 13.71 16.84 1.29
C TYR A 43 14.63 16.33 2.40
N GLN A 44 14.76 15.00 2.53
CA GLN A 44 15.63 14.39 3.53
C GLN A 44 17.10 14.77 3.30
N PHE A 45 17.57 14.79 2.04
CA PHE A 45 18.93 15.23 1.72
C PHE A 45 19.19 16.70 2.05
N ARG A 46 18.21 17.58 1.81
CA ARG A 46 18.36 19.04 2.05
C ARG A 46 18.30 19.41 3.52
N ASN A 47 17.42 18.77 4.28
CA ASN A 47 17.13 19.15 5.67
C ASN A 47 17.79 18.23 6.71
N GLY A 48 18.38 17.11 6.28
CA GLY A 48 19.01 16.13 7.17
C GLY A 48 18.03 15.29 8.00
N ILE A 49 16.73 15.51 7.86
CA ILE A 49 15.67 14.82 8.61
C ILE A 49 14.65 14.18 7.65
N PRO A 50 14.22 12.93 7.88
CA PRO A 50 13.17 12.32 7.07
C PRO A 50 11.81 12.95 7.36
N LEU A 51 10.94 13.01 6.34
CA LEU A 51 9.54 13.37 6.54
C LEU A 51 8.84 12.31 7.38
N THR A 52 7.90 12.75 8.23
CA THR A 52 6.97 11.83 8.89
C THR A 52 6.01 11.23 7.86
N THR A 53 5.40 10.11 8.21
CA THR A 53 4.41 9.44 7.36
C THR A 53 3.23 10.38 7.08
N ALA A 54 2.77 11.10 8.11
CA ALA A 54 1.69 12.10 7.98
C ALA A 54 2.07 13.28 7.07
N ALA A 55 3.31 13.77 7.17
CA ALA A 55 3.80 14.86 6.30
C ALA A 55 3.90 14.39 4.85
N THR A 56 4.39 13.18 4.62
CA THR A 56 4.48 12.57 3.29
C THR A 56 3.09 12.38 2.66
N ALA A 57 2.10 11.94 3.45
CA ALA A 57 0.72 11.82 2.98
C ALA A 57 0.11 13.17 2.58
N ASN A 58 0.32 14.21 3.39
CA ASN A 58 -0.16 15.56 3.09
C ASN A 58 0.54 16.18 1.87
N PHE A 59 1.85 15.96 1.72
CA PHE A 59 2.60 16.36 0.54
C PHE A 59 2.04 15.68 -0.71
N THR A 60 1.89 14.36 -0.68
CA THR A 60 1.33 13.56 -1.79
C THR A 60 -0.05 14.06 -2.19
N ARG A 61 -0.93 14.31 -1.21
CA ARG A 61 -2.26 14.89 -1.42
C ARG A 61 -2.19 16.28 -2.05
N GLY A 62 -1.28 17.14 -1.59
CA GLY A 62 -1.09 18.49 -2.13
C GLY A 62 -0.66 18.48 -3.60
N GLU A 63 0.24 17.57 -3.97
CA GLU A 63 0.69 17.39 -5.36
C GLU A 63 -0.45 16.88 -6.26
N LEU A 64 -1.26 15.91 -5.79
CA LEU A 64 -2.44 15.45 -6.52
C LEU A 64 -3.48 16.56 -6.70
N ALA A 65 -3.81 17.29 -5.64
CA ALA A 65 -4.77 18.39 -5.70
C ALA A 65 -4.32 19.51 -6.66
N THR A 66 -3.02 19.79 -6.68
CA THR A 66 -2.43 20.79 -7.59
C THR A 66 -2.50 20.35 -9.05
N ALA A 67 -2.34 19.05 -9.31
CA ALA A 67 -2.40 18.48 -10.65
C ALA A 67 -3.84 18.34 -11.18
N LEU A 68 -4.83 18.14 -10.29
CA LEU A 68 -6.22 17.85 -10.60
C LEU A 68 -6.87 18.81 -11.63
N PRO A 69 -6.77 20.15 -11.51
CA PRO A 69 -7.36 21.07 -12.49
C PRO A 69 -6.53 21.24 -13.77
N LYS A 70 -5.29 20.73 -13.81
CA LYS A 70 -4.37 20.91 -14.95
C LYS A 70 -4.29 19.64 -15.79
N ILE A 71 -3.60 18.64 -15.27
CA ILE A 71 -3.39 17.33 -15.88
C ILE A 71 -3.56 16.32 -14.74
N PRO A 72 -4.77 15.77 -14.55
CA PRO A 72 -5.07 14.95 -13.38
C PRO A 72 -4.33 13.61 -13.44
N TYR A 73 -3.69 13.25 -12.34
CA TYR A 73 -3.20 11.88 -12.13
C TYR A 73 -4.36 11.02 -11.62
N MET A 74 -4.86 10.11 -12.46
CA MET A 74 -5.90 9.15 -12.07
C MET A 74 -5.30 8.00 -11.26
N VAL A 75 -4.92 8.27 -10.01
CA VAL A 75 -4.20 7.32 -9.14
C VAL A 75 -4.82 7.28 -7.75
N ASN A 76 -5.03 6.07 -7.23
CA ASN A 76 -5.35 5.86 -5.82
C ASN A 76 -4.08 5.35 -5.13
N ILE A 77 -3.82 5.84 -3.92
CA ILE A 77 -2.58 5.58 -3.19
C ILE A 77 -2.93 5.10 -1.80
N ILE A 78 -2.28 4.03 -1.38
CA ILE A 78 -2.23 3.65 0.03
C ILE A 78 -0.80 3.83 0.51
N LEU A 79 -0.67 4.67 1.52
CA LEU A 79 0.60 5.06 2.10
C LEU A 79 0.65 4.51 3.53
N ALA A 80 1.52 3.53 3.73
CA ALA A 80 1.83 2.96 5.03
C ALA A 80 3.23 3.41 5.48
N GLY A 81 3.38 3.72 6.76
CA GLY A 81 4.66 4.12 7.34
C GLY A 81 4.71 3.89 8.84
N TYR A 82 5.91 3.94 9.39
CA TYR A 82 6.14 3.84 10.83
C TYR A 82 7.00 5.02 11.27
N ASP A 83 6.47 5.86 12.16
CA ASP A 83 7.19 6.99 12.75
C ASP A 83 7.53 6.64 14.20
N LYS A 84 8.78 6.86 14.66
CA LYS A 84 9.22 6.46 16.02
C LYS A 84 8.34 7.02 17.15
N GLY A 85 7.81 8.24 17.00
CA GLY A 85 6.97 8.88 18.01
C GLY A 85 5.47 8.55 17.92
N THR A 86 4.97 8.21 16.73
CA THR A 86 3.53 7.98 16.47
C THR A 86 3.19 6.50 16.38
N GLY A 87 4.17 5.66 16.03
CA GLY A 87 3.98 4.28 15.65
C GLY A 87 3.54 4.13 14.17
N PRO A 88 2.87 3.02 13.83
CA PRO A 88 2.40 2.76 12.47
C PRO A 88 1.28 3.73 12.08
N SER A 89 1.23 4.12 10.80
CA SER A 89 0.11 4.86 10.24
C SER A 89 -0.15 4.49 8.79
N LEU A 90 -1.41 4.56 8.39
CA LEU A 90 -1.91 4.14 7.09
C LEU A 90 -2.87 5.22 6.59
N TYR A 91 -2.62 5.66 5.38
CA TYR A 91 -3.35 6.71 4.73
C TYR A 91 -3.86 6.22 3.38
N TYR A 92 -5.13 6.47 3.10
CA TYR A 92 -5.73 6.30 1.79
C TYR A 92 -5.89 7.67 1.14
N ILE A 93 -5.41 7.78 -0.09
CA ILE A 93 -5.54 8.98 -0.92
C ILE A 93 -6.21 8.57 -2.23
N ASP A 94 -7.37 9.14 -2.53
CA ASP A 94 -8.05 8.87 -3.81
C ASP A 94 -7.58 9.79 -4.93
N TYR A 95 -8.03 9.49 -6.15
CA TYR A 95 -7.70 10.24 -7.35
C TYR A 95 -8.24 11.69 -7.37
N ILE A 96 -9.13 12.08 -6.45
CA ILE A 96 -9.58 13.46 -6.26
C ILE A 96 -8.84 14.18 -5.12
N ALA A 97 -7.78 13.56 -4.60
CA ALA A 97 -6.93 14.07 -3.53
C ALA A 97 -7.64 14.22 -2.16
N SER A 98 -8.64 13.38 -1.87
CA SER A 98 -9.10 13.17 -0.50
C SER A 98 -8.05 12.39 0.28
N LEU A 99 -7.92 12.64 1.59
CA LEU A 99 -6.92 11.99 2.44
C LEU A 99 -7.60 11.48 3.70
N HIS A 100 -7.52 10.18 3.92
CA HIS A 100 -8.11 9.50 5.07
C HIS A 100 -7.05 8.70 5.82
N LYS A 101 -6.92 8.92 7.13
CA LYS A 101 -6.15 8.04 8.02
C LYS A 101 -7.02 6.87 8.44
N LEU A 102 -6.58 5.64 8.18
CA LEU A 102 -7.38 4.43 8.36
C LEU A 102 -6.59 3.36 9.11
N ASP A 103 -7.28 2.37 9.69
CA ASP A 103 -6.68 1.19 10.31
C ASP A 103 -6.47 0.03 9.31
N LYS A 104 -7.22 0.07 8.22
CA LYS A 104 -7.25 -0.92 7.14
C LYS A 104 -7.70 -0.23 5.86
N ALA A 105 -7.16 -0.65 4.73
CA ALA A 105 -7.55 -0.11 3.43
C ALA A 105 -7.38 -1.17 2.34
N ALA A 106 -8.14 -1.01 1.26
CA ALA A 106 -7.98 -1.73 0.01
C ALA A 106 -8.63 -0.90 -1.11
N PHE A 107 -8.11 -0.99 -2.34
CA PHE A 107 -8.72 -0.35 -3.51
C PHE A 107 -8.73 -1.31 -4.72
N GLY A 108 -9.48 -0.94 -5.76
CA GLY A 108 -9.72 -1.78 -6.93
C GLY A 108 -10.85 -2.78 -6.69
N TYR A 109 -11.23 -3.54 -7.71
CA TYR A 109 -12.43 -4.41 -7.63
C TYR A 109 -12.34 -5.51 -6.56
N GLY A 110 -11.15 -6.03 -6.24
CA GLY A 110 -11.03 -7.00 -5.16
C GLY A 110 -11.14 -6.40 -3.75
N SER A 111 -11.19 -5.06 -3.62
CA SER A 111 -11.37 -4.41 -2.32
C SER A 111 -12.72 -4.75 -1.69
N TYR A 112 -13.78 -4.98 -2.47
CA TYR A 112 -15.08 -5.37 -1.94
C TYR A 112 -15.01 -6.65 -1.10
N PHE A 113 -14.23 -7.64 -1.56
CA PHE A 113 -14.00 -8.88 -0.84
C PHE A 113 -13.04 -8.69 0.32
N ALA A 114 -11.90 -8.02 0.07
CA ALA A 114 -10.88 -7.79 1.09
C ALA A 114 -11.42 -6.99 2.29
N LEU A 115 -12.13 -5.88 2.04
CA LEU A 115 -12.72 -5.05 3.09
C LEU A 115 -13.73 -5.82 3.91
N SER A 116 -14.57 -6.66 3.30
CA SER A 116 -15.52 -7.51 4.04
C SER A 116 -14.82 -8.46 5.01
N MET A 117 -13.68 -9.03 4.61
CA MET A 117 -12.87 -9.90 5.47
C MET A 117 -12.17 -9.10 6.56
N MET A 118 -11.63 -7.93 6.23
CA MET A 118 -11.04 -7.03 7.22
C MET A 118 -12.08 -6.47 8.19
N ASP A 119 -13.34 -6.27 7.79
CA ASP A 119 -14.43 -5.85 8.67
C ASP A 119 -14.78 -6.91 9.69
N ARG A 120 -14.76 -8.18 9.28
CA ARG A 120 -15.09 -9.30 10.16
C ARG A 120 -13.95 -9.69 11.11
N HIS A 121 -12.70 -9.65 10.64
CA HIS A 121 -11.59 -10.33 11.33
C HIS A 121 -10.49 -9.39 11.84
N TYR A 122 -10.45 -8.13 11.40
CA TYR A 122 -9.48 -7.18 11.91
C TYR A 122 -9.75 -6.87 13.38
N ARG A 123 -8.68 -6.81 14.18
CA ARG A 123 -8.71 -6.28 15.53
C ARG A 123 -7.48 -5.41 15.78
N ARG A 124 -7.63 -4.37 16.60
CA ARG A 124 -6.49 -3.52 16.95
C ARG A 124 -5.47 -4.32 17.78
N GLY A 125 -4.19 -4.21 17.45
CA GLY A 125 -3.12 -4.92 18.14
C GLY A 125 -2.97 -6.40 17.74
N MET A 126 -3.32 -6.77 16.50
CA MET A 126 -2.93 -8.07 15.93
C MET A 126 -1.40 -8.20 15.89
N THR A 127 -0.93 -9.42 16.11
CA THR A 127 0.45 -9.81 15.80
C THR A 127 0.67 -9.81 14.30
N VAL A 128 1.93 -9.88 13.88
CA VAL A 128 2.29 -9.91 12.46
C VAL A 128 1.72 -11.18 11.80
N GLU A 129 1.79 -12.30 12.52
CA GLU A 129 1.31 -13.62 12.10
C GLU A 129 -0.20 -13.64 11.87
N GLU A 130 -0.97 -13.11 12.83
CA GLU A 130 -2.44 -13.04 12.71
C GLU A 130 -2.88 -12.14 11.55
N ALA A 131 -2.15 -11.06 11.33
CA ALA A 131 -2.42 -10.16 10.23
C ALA A 131 -2.07 -10.79 8.87
N ILE A 132 -0.98 -11.55 8.78
CA ILE A 132 -0.68 -12.36 7.58
C ILE A 132 -1.81 -13.35 7.30
N GLU A 133 -2.31 -14.04 8.33
CA GLU A 133 -3.45 -14.96 8.19
C GLU A 133 -4.70 -14.24 7.66
N LEU A 134 -4.96 -13.01 8.13
CA LEU A 134 -6.06 -12.19 7.61
C LEU A 134 -5.84 -11.79 6.14
N VAL A 135 -4.61 -11.42 5.76
CA VAL A 135 -4.29 -11.15 4.35
C VAL A 135 -4.51 -12.39 3.48
N ASP A 136 -4.11 -13.57 3.95
CA ASP A 136 -4.31 -14.83 3.24
C ASP A 136 -5.81 -15.14 3.06
N LYS A 137 -6.64 -14.87 4.08
CA LYS A 137 -8.11 -14.95 3.97
C LYS A 137 -8.66 -13.98 2.90
N CYS A 138 -8.19 -12.73 2.87
CA CYS A 138 -8.57 -11.77 1.84
C CYS A 138 -8.20 -12.26 0.43
N ILE A 139 -6.98 -12.80 0.26
CA ILE A 139 -6.50 -13.32 -1.02
C ILE A 139 -7.37 -14.49 -1.50
N THR A 140 -7.74 -15.40 -0.60
CA THR A 140 -8.62 -16.54 -0.92
C THR A 140 -10.00 -16.08 -1.38
N GLU A 141 -10.60 -15.09 -0.71
CA GLU A 141 -11.91 -14.53 -1.14
C GLU A 141 -11.82 -13.81 -2.48
N ILE A 142 -10.73 -13.06 -2.72
CA ILE A 142 -10.50 -12.43 -4.03
C ILE A 142 -10.36 -13.51 -5.12
N ARG A 143 -9.55 -14.54 -4.90
CA ARG A 143 -9.32 -15.62 -5.88
C ARG A 143 -10.57 -16.42 -6.19
N SER A 144 -11.42 -16.65 -5.20
CA SER A 144 -12.65 -17.45 -5.38
C SER A 144 -13.78 -16.69 -6.06
N ARG A 145 -13.86 -15.35 -5.90
CA ARG A 145 -15.02 -14.57 -6.35
C ARG A 145 -14.73 -13.54 -7.42
N LEU A 146 -13.50 -13.04 -7.54
CA LEU A 146 -13.15 -12.06 -8.56
C LEU A 146 -12.88 -12.78 -9.90
N VAL A 147 -13.71 -12.51 -10.90
CA VAL A 147 -13.62 -13.12 -12.25
C VAL A 147 -12.22 -12.99 -12.85
N ILE A 148 -11.57 -11.86 -12.64
CA ILE A 148 -10.20 -11.59 -13.08
C ILE A 148 -9.31 -11.38 -11.85
N ALA A 149 -9.13 -12.45 -11.07
CA ALA A 149 -8.25 -12.44 -9.91
C ALA A 149 -6.77 -12.39 -10.35
N PRO A 150 -5.94 -11.49 -9.78
CA PRO A 150 -4.51 -11.53 -10.00
C PRO A 150 -3.92 -12.89 -9.59
N PRO A 151 -2.98 -13.45 -10.39
CA PRO A 151 -2.36 -14.72 -10.05
C PRO A 151 -1.44 -14.60 -8.83
N ASN A 152 -0.79 -13.45 -8.67
CA ASN A 152 0.26 -13.25 -7.69
C ASN A 152 -0.08 -12.10 -6.75
N PHE A 153 0.20 -12.30 -5.46
CA PHE A 153 0.10 -11.27 -4.44
C PHE A 153 1.43 -11.14 -3.71
N VAL A 154 1.84 -9.90 -3.44
CA VAL A 154 3.06 -9.60 -2.68
C VAL A 154 2.66 -9.01 -1.34
N ILE A 155 3.12 -9.65 -0.26
CA ILE A 155 2.91 -9.19 1.11
C ILE A 155 4.16 -8.46 1.56
N LYS A 156 4.00 -7.24 2.06
CA LYS A 156 5.10 -6.46 2.64
C LYS A 156 4.70 -5.90 3.98
N ILE A 157 5.68 -5.81 4.87
CA ILE A 157 5.52 -5.38 6.25
C ILE A 157 6.29 -4.08 6.44
N VAL A 158 5.65 -3.12 7.10
CA VAL A 158 6.26 -1.86 7.50
C VAL A 158 6.15 -1.74 9.01
N ASP A 159 7.29 -1.75 9.70
CA ASP A 159 7.38 -1.57 11.14
C ASP A 159 8.59 -0.71 11.52
N LYS A 160 8.96 -0.71 12.80
CA LYS A 160 10.10 0.04 13.35
C LYS A 160 11.44 -0.28 12.67
N ASP A 161 11.58 -1.46 12.08
CA ASP A 161 12.80 -1.94 11.44
C ASP A 161 12.81 -1.58 9.94
N GLY A 162 11.72 -0.98 9.44
CA GLY A 162 11.57 -0.49 8.08
C GLY A 162 10.57 -1.30 7.25
N ALA A 163 10.62 -1.08 5.93
CA ALA A 163 9.80 -1.79 4.97
C ALA A 163 10.53 -3.03 4.43
N ARG A 164 9.91 -4.21 4.54
CA ARG A 164 10.45 -5.47 4.00
C ARG A 164 9.39 -6.26 3.25
N GLU A 165 9.85 -7.04 2.27
CA GLU A 165 9.01 -8.04 1.62
C GLU A 165 8.95 -9.29 2.47
N PHE A 166 7.73 -9.79 2.70
CA PHE A 166 7.50 -10.97 3.53
C PHE A 166 7.39 -12.23 2.68
N ALA A 167 6.45 -12.24 1.73
CA ALA A 167 6.21 -13.42 0.90
C ALA A 167 5.48 -13.07 -0.40
N TRP A 168 5.64 -13.97 -1.37
CA TRP A 168 4.81 -14.05 -2.56
C TRP A 168 3.77 -15.15 -2.37
N ARG A 169 2.52 -14.88 -2.76
CA ARG A 169 1.47 -15.89 -2.91
C ARG A 169 1.24 -16.08 -4.40
N GLU A 170 1.75 -17.17 -4.95
CA GLU A 170 1.54 -17.54 -6.35
C GLU A 170 0.27 -18.39 -6.47
N SER A 171 -0.46 -18.26 -7.58
CA SER A 171 -1.67 -19.08 -7.82
C SER A 171 -1.32 -20.45 -8.42
N ILE A 172 -0.22 -20.53 -9.18
CA ILE A 172 0.07 -21.67 -10.06
C ILE A 172 0.62 -22.90 -9.32
N LYS A 173 1.14 -22.74 -8.09
CA LYS A 173 1.70 -23.85 -7.29
C LYS A 173 0.82 -24.34 -6.15
N ASP A 174 -0.11 -23.50 -5.67
CA ASP A 174 -0.90 -23.76 -4.46
C ASP A 174 -2.34 -24.20 -4.78
N ALA A 175 -2.65 -24.53 -6.03
CA ALA A 175 -3.92 -25.16 -6.36
C ALA A 175 -3.98 -26.56 -5.74
N PRO A 176 -5.01 -26.90 -4.94
CA PRO A 176 -5.21 -28.27 -4.53
C PRO A 176 -5.34 -29.10 -5.81
N THR A 177 -4.50 -30.12 -5.96
CA THR A 177 -4.65 -31.13 -6.99
C THR A 177 -6.02 -31.76 -6.75
N ALA A 178 -6.98 -31.46 -7.63
CA ALA A 178 -8.29 -32.10 -7.63
C ALA A 178 -8.15 -33.59 -7.97
#